data_AF-A0A2A9JYM6-F1
#
_entry.id   AF-A0A2A9JYM6-F1
#
_cell.length_a   1.000
_cell.length_b   1.000
_cell.length_c   1.000
_cell.angle_alpha   90.00
_cell.angle_beta   90.00
_cell.angle_gamma   90.00
#
_symmetry.space_group_name_H-M   'P 1'
#
loop_
_entity.id
_entity.type
_entity.pdbx_description
1 polymer ?
#
loop_
_entity_poly.entity_id
_entity_poly.type
_entity_poly.pdbx_seq_one_letter_code
_entity_poly.pdbx_strand_id
1 'polypeptide(L)'
;MKIVKRPSRGRGEYELAGTSGQHHASALVGRRIYLDVDGVALDSGNQIRDLDGKIRIRIAGGLAGQVGQLTPSLAAYFLLPEPTRVDQKLYDGLPVIREKKYILDLEVGVNRVDDLDVIFFPERFIARSGAIHDDPVVEEINLKQRGKQINSLIRKIAAHGGDIDEELEADFLKWSQRRGGPDGLRDKTQASLVRRIIRSLYRIDDYYVPLSDPLGSLLRLAGLEQLEVEGIPDLSKVDGTPEVRHRVEKQYRLVAQRGAAARSFAKKVLLAYNGVCVICGEYLAGGPGVSSGIEAAHILPWSKFDLDEVRNGLALCKQHHWAFDSGLLSVLFDFDEELYVVAVGPLFSDDLDARIQEWVLRWVGEIPRSHLPVRSVDYPDPVLLLKLEEIRRGW
;
A
#
# COMPACT_ATOMS: atom_id res chain seq x y z
N MET A 1 -3.69 24.35 -10.37
CA MET A 1 -2.70 24.10 -11.46
C MET A 1 -2.06 22.74 -11.28
N LYS A 2 -1.40 22.21 -12.31
CA LYS A 2 -0.68 20.92 -12.21
C LYS A 2 0.74 21.02 -12.75
N ILE A 3 1.68 20.41 -12.04
CA ILE A 3 3.05 20.16 -12.50
C ILE A 3 3.11 18.69 -12.89
N VAL A 4 3.15 18.42 -14.19
CA VAL A 4 3.01 17.07 -14.76
C VAL A 4 4.19 16.69 -15.63
N LYS A 5 4.63 15.45 -15.55
CA LYS A 5 5.61 14.90 -16.48
C LYS A 5 4.94 14.62 -17.82
N ARG A 6 5.44 15.23 -18.89
CA ARG A 6 5.01 14.91 -20.26
C ARG A 6 5.86 13.80 -20.91
N PRO A 7 5.27 13.01 -21.82
CA PRO A 7 6.03 12.07 -22.65
C PRO A 7 7.11 12.80 -23.46
N SER A 8 8.33 12.27 -23.47
CA SER A 8 9.39 12.71 -24.39
C SER A 8 10.35 11.57 -24.68
N ARG A 9 11.12 11.66 -25.77
CA ARG A 9 12.26 10.75 -26.02
C ARG A 9 13.34 11.03 -24.96
N GLY A 10 13.31 10.30 -23.84
CA GLY A 10 14.30 10.39 -22.76
C GLY A 10 13.69 10.46 -21.34
N ARG A 11 14.29 11.25 -20.45
CA ARG A 11 13.86 11.38 -19.03
C ARG A 11 12.59 12.24 -18.85
N GLY A 12 11.84 12.58 -19.90
CA GLY A 12 10.70 13.50 -19.81
C GLY A 12 11.08 14.92 -19.37
N GLU A 13 10.13 15.85 -19.38
CA GLU A 13 10.25 17.15 -18.72
C GLU A 13 8.95 17.46 -17.96
N TYR A 14 9.06 18.17 -16.83
CA TYR A 14 7.89 18.60 -16.05
C TYR A 14 7.38 19.93 -16.60
N GLU A 15 6.08 19.98 -16.87
CA GLU A 15 5.36 21.18 -17.31
C GLU A 15 4.42 21.66 -16.22
N LEU A 16 4.33 22.98 -16.06
CA LEU A 16 3.26 23.63 -15.31
C LEU A 16 2.11 23.93 -16.29
N ALA A 17 0.91 23.48 -15.96
CA ALA A 17 -0.27 23.68 -16.78
C ALA A 17 -1.52 24.03 -15.95
N GLY A 18 -2.47 24.67 -16.64
CA GLY A 18 -3.78 25.04 -16.10
C GLY A 18 -3.78 26.37 -15.35
N THR A 19 -4.79 26.53 -14.51
CA THR A 19 -5.07 27.74 -13.73
C THR A 19 -5.20 27.43 -12.24
N SER A 20 -5.07 28.46 -11.41
CA SER A 20 -5.39 28.43 -9.98
C SER A 20 -5.85 29.83 -9.59
N GLY A 21 -7.11 29.96 -9.16
CA GLY A 21 -7.74 31.27 -8.98
C GLY A 21 -7.66 32.11 -10.26
N GLN A 22 -7.10 33.31 -10.13
CA GLN A 22 -6.92 34.26 -11.25
C GLN A 22 -5.60 34.06 -12.02
N HIS A 23 -4.74 33.13 -11.58
CA HIS A 23 -3.42 32.96 -12.16
C HIS A 23 -3.44 31.87 -13.24
N HIS A 24 -2.84 32.19 -14.40
CA HIS A 24 -2.54 31.24 -15.47
C HIS A 24 -1.06 30.83 -15.40
N ALA A 25 -0.75 29.57 -15.75
CA ALA A 25 0.63 29.08 -15.72
C ALA A 25 1.62 29.96 -16.52
N SER A 26 1.18 30.51 -17.66
CA SER A 26 2.01 31.39 -18.51
C SER A 26 2.39 32.69 -17.82
N ALA A 27 1.50 33.21 -16.96
CA ALA A 27 1.75 34.45 -16.22
C ALA A 27 2.83 34.27 -15.13
N LEU A 28 3.21 33.04 -14.80
CA LEU A 28 4.18 32.71 -13.75
C LEU A 28 5.61 32.48 -14.29
N VAL A 29 5.80 32.54 -15.62
CA VAL A 29 7.12 32.37 -16.25
C VAL A 29 8.13 33.38 -15.69
N GLY A 30 9.37 32.92 -15.48
CA GLY A 30 10.48 33.72 -14.96
C GLY A 30 10.63 33.68 -13.45
N ARG A 31 9.63 33.18 -12.71
CA ARG A 31 9.63 33.18 -11.24
C ARG A 31 10.31 31.95 -10.65
N ARG A 32 10.94 32.11 -9.48
CA ARG A 32 11.39 31.00 -8.64
C ARG A 32 10.22 30.39 -7.89
N ILE A 33 10.33 29.11 -7.60
CA ILE A 33 9.27 28.31 -7.00
C ILE A 33 9.57 28.13 -5.52
N TYR A 34 8.64 28.59 -4.70
CA TYR A 34 8.57 28.31 -3.27
C TYR A 34 7.34 27.45 -3.00
N LEU A 35 7.43 26.57 -2.00
CA LEU A 35 6.29 25.80 -1.52
C LEU A 35 5.94 26.22 -0.11
N ASP A 36 4.69 26.57 0.11
CA ASP A 36 4.13 26.74 1.43
C ASP A 36 3.81 25.37 2.03
N VAL A 37 4.61 24.97 3.03
CA VAL A 37 4.36 23.77 3.82
C VAL A 37 4.15 24.20 5.26
N ASP A 38 2.95 23.95 5.78
CA ASP A 38 2.56 24.28 7.16
C ASP A 38 2.81 25.76 7.53
N GLY A 39 2.62 26.69 6.59
CA GLY A 39 2.78 28.13 6.79
C GLY A 39 4.21 28.64 6.58
N VAL A 40 5.13 27.77 6.17
CA VAL A 40 6.53 28.13 5.88
C VAL A 40 6.79 28.05 4.38
N ALA A 41 7.25 29.17 3.82
CA ALA A 41 7.66 29.24 2.41
C ALA A 41 9.07 28.66 2.23
N LEU A 42 9.15 27.45 1.68
CA LEU A 42 10.40 26.73 1.42
C LEU A 42 10.87 26.93 -0.02
N ASP A 43 12.12 27.35 -0.18
CA ASP A 43 12.75 27.49 -1.49
C ASP A 43 12.95 26.11 -2.13
N SER A 44 12.42 25.89 -3.32
CA SER A 44 12.63 24.62 -4.04
C SER A 44 13.94 24.57 -4.83
N GLY A 45 14.62 25.70 -5.03
CA GLY A 45 15.75 25.82 -5.95
C GLY A 45 15.38 25.67 -7.42
N ASN A 46 14.08 25.66 -7.75
CA ASN A 46 13.55 25.54 -9.11
C ASN A 46 12.84 26.84 -9.54
N GLN A 47 12.69 27.01 -10.85
CA GLN A 47 12.09 28.18 -11.50
C GLN A 47 11.21 27.75 -12.68
N ILE A 48 10.29 28.62 -13.07
CA ILE A 48 9.39 28.43 -14.20
C ILE A 48 10.02 29.08 -15.43
N ARG A 49 10.14 28.33 -16.53
CA ARG A 49 10.72 28.81 -17.80
C ARG A 49 9.79 28.50 -18.96
N ASP A 50 9.73 29.41 -19.92
CA ASP A 50 9.20 29.11 -21.23
C ASP A 50 10.32 28.52 -22.10
N LEU A 51 10.07 27.34 -22.67
CA LEU A 51 10.93 26.66 -23.62
C LEU A 51 10.07 26.21 -24.80
N ASP A 52 10.22 26.90 -25.92
CA ASP A 52 9.48 26.63 -27.16
C ASP A 52 7.95 26.61 -26.98
N GLY A 53 7.43 27.56 -26.20
CA GLY A 53 6.00 27.68 -25.89
C GLY A 53 5.50 26.71 -24.82
N LYS A 54 6.41 25.96 -24.18
CA LYS A 54 6.10 25.03 -23.10
C LYS A 54 6.62 25.56 -21.78
N ILE A 55 5.73 25.66 -20.80
CA ILE A 55 6.04 26.18 -19.47
C ILE A 55 6.65 25.05 -18.64
N ARG A 56 7.98 25.00 -18.56
CA ARG A 56 8.77 23.95 -17.91
C ARG A 56 9.24 24.35 -16.52
N ILE A 57 9.42 23.35 -15.66
CA ILE A 57 10.13 23.50 -14.40
C ILE A 57 11.61 23.18 -14.60
N ARG A 58 12.50 24.09 -14.17
CA ARG A 58 13.96 23.92 -14.26
C ARG A 58 14.62 24.28 -12.94
N ILE A 59 15.80 23.72 -12.68
CA ILE A 59 16.66 24.20 -11.60
C ILE A 59 17.02 25.67 -11.90
N ALA A 60 16.98 26.51 -10.86
CA ALA A 60 17.33 27.92 -10.99
C ALA A 60 18.82 28.10 -11.35
N GLY A 61 19.13 29.21 -12.03
CA GLY A 61 20.51 29.52 -12.44
C GLY A 61 21.46 29.54 -11.23
N GLY A 62 22.67 29.04 -11.41
CA GLY A 62 23.68 28.97 -10.33
C GLY A 62 23.49 27.84 -9.32
N LEU A 63 22.33 27.15 -9.30
CA LEU A 63 22.06 26.03 -8.38
C LEU A 63 22.20 24.65 -9.03
N ALA A 64 22.57 24.59 -10.31
CA ALA A 64 22.82 23.33 -11.01
C ALA A 64 23.92 22.52 -10.30
N GLY A 65 23.67 21.23 -10.07
CA GLY A 65 24.58 20.39 -9.29
C GLY A 65 24.48 20.56 -7.77
N GLN A 66 23.90 21.65 -7.28
CA GLN A 66 23.70 21.90 -5.84
C GLN A 66 22.34 21.42 -5.34
N VAL A 67 21.27 21.63 -6.12
CA VAL A 67 19.89 21.24 -5.76
C VAL A 67 19.34 20.13 -6.68
N GLY A 68 18.28 19.47 -6.21
CA GLY A 68 17.56 18.46 -6.98
C GLY A 68 16.51 19.08 -7.91
N GLN A 69 15.95 18.24 -8.78
CA GLN A 69 14.71 18.59 -9.50
C GLN A 69 13.56 18.67 -8.48
N LEU A 70 12.56 19.50 -8.77
CA LEU A 70 11.43 19.73 -7.85
C LEU A 70 10.79 18.43 -7.35
N THR A 71 10.35 17.56 -8.25
CA THR A 71 9.58 16.35 -7.90
C THR A 71 10.35 15.33 -7.04
N PRO A 72 11.59 14.91 -7.36
CA PRO A 72 12.35 14.02 -6.47
C PRO A 72 12.65 14.64 -5.10
N SER A 73 12.87 15.96 -5.05
CA SER A 73 13.14 16.65 -3.78
C SER A 73 11.89 16.71 -2.90
N LEU A 74 10.73 16.94 -3.53
CA LEU A 74 9.42 16.82 -2.92
C LEU A 74 9.12 15.41 -2.39
N ALA A 75 9.41 14.37 -3.19
CA ALA A 75 9.23 12.98 -2.76
C ALA A 75 10.04 12.71 -1.49
N ALA A 76 11.32 13.10 -1.47
CA ALA A 76 12.17 12.93 -0.28
C ALA A 76 11.66 13.74 0.93
N TYR A 77 11.21 14.98 0.70
CA TYR A 77 10.66 15.86 1.74
C TYR A 77 9.38 15.29 2.38
N PHE A 78 8.56 14.58 1.59
CA PHE A 78 7.35 13.90 2.04
C PHE A 78 7.56 12.40 2.30
N LEU A 79 8.79 11.94 2.54
CA LEU A 79 9.09 10.56 2.94
C LEU A 79 8.58 9.51 1.92
N LEU A 80 8.69 9.78 0.62
CA LEU A 80 8.34 8.86 -0.45
C LEU A 80 9.60 8.22 -1.07
N PRO A 81 9.52 6.97 -1.58
CA PRO A 81 10.58 6.37 -2.38
C PRO A 81 11.00 7.26 -3.57
N GLU A 82 12.19 7.05 -4.13
CA GLU A 82 12.64 7.90 -5.26
C GLU A 82 11.76 7.66 -6.50
N PRO A 83 11.07 8.67 -7.07
CA PRO A 83 10.30 8.49 -8.30
C PRO A 83 11.22 8.37 -9.52
N THR A 84 10.71 7.80 -10.61
CA THR A 84 11.36 7.83 -11.93
C THR A 84 10.74 8.89 -12.83
N ARG A 85 11.50 9.31 -13.84
CA ARG A 85 10.96 10.09 -14.98
C ARG A 85 11.06 9.34 -16.30
N VAL A 86 11.60 8.12 -16.27
CA VAL A 86 11.81 7.28 -17.45
C VAL A 86 10.61 6.33 -17.56
N ASP A 87 9.84 6.46 -18.63
CA ASP A 87 8.59 5.68 -18.83
C ASP A 87 8.86 4.18 -18.91
N GLN A 88 9.96 3.77 -19.54
CA GLN A 88 10.35 2.35 -19.68
C GLN A 88 10.60 1.64 -18.34
N LYS A 89 10.73 2.38 -17.24
CA LYS A 89 10.94 1.78 -15.90
C LYS A 89 9.62 1.49 -15.18
N LEU A 90 8.52 2.01 -15.67
CA LEU A 90 7.19 1.80 -15.12
C LEU A 90 6.78 0.35 -15.37
N TYR A 91 6.08 -0.24 -14.40
CA TYR A 91 5.46 -1.54 -14.54
C TYR A 91 3.97 -1.40 -14.29
N ASP A 92 3.19 -2.33 -14.83
CA ASP A 92 1.76 -2.41 -14.55
C ASP A 92 1.55 -3.24 -13.28
N GLY A 93 0.92 -2.66 -12.26
CA GLY A 93 0.62 -3.37 -11.01
C GLY A 93 0.67 -2.50 -9.75
N LEU A 94 0.20 -3.09 -8.64
CA LEU A 94 0.26 -2.54 -7.28
C LEU A 94 1.43 -3.16 -6.48
N PRO A 95 1.94 -2.46 -5.43
CA PRO A 95 1.61 -1.08 -5.06
C PRO A 95 2.16 -0.07 -6.09
N VAL A 96 1.50 1.08 -6.26
CA VAL A 96 1.90 2.09 -7.26
C VAL A 96 3.24 2.72 -6.88
N ILE A 97 3.40 3.10 -5.61
CA ILE A 97 4.57 3.82 -5.12
C ILE A 97 5.68 2.85 -4.75
N ARG A 98 6.61 2.60 -5.68
CA ARG A 98 7.87 1.86 -5.41
C ARG A 98 9.10 2.56 -5.97
N GLU A 99 10.25 2.42 -5.31
CA GLU A 99 11.51 3.08 -5.72
C GLU A 99 11.79 2.89 -7.23
N LYS A 100 11.83 4.00 -7.97
CA LYS A 100 12.09 4.13 -9.41
C LYS A 100 11.05 3.49 -10.32
N LYS A 101 9.84 3.26 -9.82
CA LYS A 101 8.78 2.54 -10.53
C LYS A 101 7.47 3.30 -10.71
N TYR A 102 7.45 4.56 -10.29
CA TYR A 102 6.32 5.47 -10.49
C TYR A 102 6.79 6.84 -10.94
N ILE A 103 5.91 7.55 -11.64
CA ILE A 103 6.04 8.97 -11.93
C ILE A 103 5.20 9.74 -10.92
N LEU A 104 5.73 10.87 -10.44
CA LEU A 104 5.07 11.70 -9.46
C LEU A 104 4.68 13.04 -10.08
N ASP A 105 3.38 13.25 -10.26
CA ASP A 105 2.84 14.55 -10.63
C ASP A 105 2.36 15.29 -9.38
N LEU A 106 2.25 16.61 -9.47
CA LEU A 106 1.85 17.46 -8.34
C LEU A 106 0.74 18.40 -8.76
N GLU A 107 -0.31 18.49 -7.96
CA GLU A 107 -1.29 19.57 -8.04
C GLU A 107 -0.96 20.66 -7.01
N VAL A 108 -1.08 21.91 -7.46
CA VAL A 108 -0.77 23.09 -6.64
C VAL A 108 -1.85 24.16 -6.76
N GLY A 109 -2.13 24.78 -5.62
CA GLY A 109 -2.77 26.08 -5.52
C GLY A 109 -1.70 27.19 -5.57
N VAL A 110 -2.07 28.38 -6.03
CA VAL A 110 -1.24 29.58 -5.90
C VAL A 110 -1.61 30.28 -4.60
N ASN A 111 -0.65 30.41 -3.68
CA ASN A 111 -0.83 31.18 -2.44
C ASN A 111 -0.50 32.66 -2.69
N ARG A 112 0.73 32.93 -3.14
CA ARG A 112 1.20 34.30 -3.40
C ARG A 112 2.06 34.35 -4.64
N VAL A 113 1.98 35.46 -5.37
CA VAL A 113 2.83 35.75 -6.52
C VAL A 113 3.49 37.10 -6.27
N ASP A 114 4.81 37.10 -6.23
CA ASP A 114 5.66 38.27 -6.13
C ASP A 114 6.34 38.52 -7.49
N ASP A 115 7.15 39.56 -7.62
CA ASP A 115 7.82 39.88 -8.90
C ASP A 115 8.79 38.78 -9.36
N LEU A 116 9.55 38.23 -8.42
CA LEU A 116 10.60 37.23 -8.68
C LEU A 116 10.18 35.81 -8.29
N ASP A 117 9.17 35.66 -7.45
CA ASP A 117 8.87 34.43 -6.75
C ASP A 117 7.38 34.07 -6.86
N VAL A 118 7.08 32.78 -6.90
CA VAL A 118 5.72 32.25 -6.71
C VAL A 118 5.74 31.26 -5.56
N ILE A 119 4.80 31.43 -4.64
CA ILE A 119 4.57 30.52 -3.52
C ILE A 119 3.36 29.67 -3.87
N PHE A 120 3.60 28.38 -4.09
CA PHE A 120 2.55 27.40 -4.29
C PHE A 120 2.15 26.74 -2.97
N PHE A 121 0.87 26.44 -2.83
CA PHE A 121 0.36 25.50 -1.84
C PHE A 121 0.27 24.10 -2.49
N PRO A 122 1.05 23.11 -2.04
CA PRO A 122 0.99 21.78 -2.61
C PRO A 122 -0.25 21.04 -2.07
N GLU A 123 -1.16 20.65 -2.97
CA GLU A 123 -2.46 20.07 -2.58
C GLU A 123 -2.40 18.54 -2.52
N ARG A 124 -1.99 17.93 -3.63
CA ARG A 124 -1.93 16.48 -3.77
C ARG A 124 -0.86 16.04 -4.75
N PHE A 125 -0.30 14.88 -4.47
CA PHE A 125 0.46 14.14 -5.47
C PHE A 125 -0.43 13.17 -6.22
N ILE A 126 -0.06 12.91 -7.48
CA ILE A 126 -0.62 11.83 -8.28
C ILE A 126 0.56 10.94 -8.67
N ALA A 127 0.66 9.79 -8.00
CA ALA A 127 1.62 8.75 -8.34
C ALA A 127 1.04 7.87 -9.46
N ARG A 128 1.82 7.58 -10.49
CA ARG A 128 1.37 6.78 -11.65
C ARG A 128 2.34 5.64 -11.92
N SER A 129 1.83 4.42 -12.02
CA SER A 129 2.52 3.24 -12.55
C SER A 129 1.90 2.83 -13.89
N GLY A 130 2.62 2.04 -14.68
CA GLY A 130 2.27 1.76 -16.07
C GLY A 130 2.63 2.88 -17.06
N ALA A 131 2.61 2.58 -18.35
CA ALA A 131 3.00 3.55 -19.38
C ALA A 131 1.98 4.70 -19.48
N ILE A 132 2.45 5.90 -19.86
CA ILE A 132 1.58 7.09 -20.01
C ILE A 132 0.53 6.90 -21.12
N HIS A 133 0.78 5.98 -22.06
CA HIS A 133 -0.11 5.70 -23.19
C HIS A 133 -1.16 4.62 -22.92
N ASP A 134 -1.05 3.91 -21.79
CA ASP A 134 -2.05 2.96 -21.33
C ASP A 134 -3.00 3.65 -20.34
N ASP A 135 -3.93 2.93 -19.71
CA ASP A 135 -4.67 3.42 -18.54
C ASP A 135 -3.80 3.18 -17.28
N PRO A 136 -2.94 4.15 -16.86
CA PRO A 136 -2.02 3.91 -15.76
C PRO A 136 -2.79 3.70 -14.47
N VAL A 137 -2.29 2.82 -13.61
CA VAL A 137 -2.77 2.74 -12.23
C VAL A 137 -2.26 3.98 -11.51
N VAL A 138 -3.19 4.72 -10.91
CA VAL A 138 -2.89 5.97 -10.23
C VAL A 138 -3.23 5.88 -8.75
N GLU A 139 -2.42 6.55 -7.94
CA GLU A 139 -2.63 6.71 -6.52
C GLU A 139 -2.55 8.20 -6.17
N GLU A 140 -3.60 8.74 -5.54
CA GLU A 140 -3.66 10.12 -5.08
C GLU A 140 -3.23 10.22 -3.63
N ILE A 141 -2.31 11.14 -3.34
CA ILE A 141 -1.79 11.36 -1.99
C ILE A 141 -2.13 12.79 -1.55
N ASN A 142 -2.98 12.93 -0.53
CA ASN A 142 -3.31 14.22 0.04
C ASN A 142 -2.13 14.77 0.87
N LEU A 143 -1.54 15.89 0.45
CA LEU A 143 -0.30 16.38 1.06
C LEU A 143 -0.50 17.03 2.43
N LYS A 144 -1.69 17.60 2.68
CA LYS A 144 -2.06 18.13 3.99
C LYS A 144 -2.19 17.00 5.02
N GLN A 145 -2.86 15.90 4.65
CA GLN A 145 -3.00 14.74 5.53
C GLN A 145 -1.65 14.04 5.75
N ARG A 146 -0.89 13.79 4.68
CA ARG A 146 0.45 13.19 4.76
C ARG A 146 1.39 14.01 5.63
N GLY A 147 1.39 15.34 5.49
CA GLY A 147 2.17 16.25 6.34
C GLY A 147 1.81 16.12 7.83
N LYS A 148 0.52 16.04 8.15
CA LYS A 148 0.06 15.79 9.53
C LYS A 148 0.55 14.46 10.08
N GLN A 149 0.44 13.38 9.31
CA GLN A 149 0.92 12.05 9.70
C GLN A 149 2.43 12.06 9.98
N ILE A 150 3.22 12.63 9.07
CA ILE A 150 4.68 12.79 9.24
C ILE A 150 4.99 13.60 10.51
N ASN A 151 4.33 14.74 10.71
CA ASN A 151 4.59 15.59 11.87
C ASN A 151 4.19 14.89 13.19
N SER A 152 3.14 14.07 13.20
CA SER A 152 2.79 13.22 14.35
C SER A 152 3.84 12.14 14.62
N LEU A 153 4.30 11.47 13.57
CA LEU A 153 5.36 10.47 13.63
C LEU A 153 6.66 11.05 14.21
N ILE A 154 7.07 12.24 13.74
CA ILE A 154 8.23 12.97 14.26
C ILE A 154 8.10 13.21 15.76
N ARG A 155 6.95 13.72 16.22
CA ARG A 155 6.72 13.97 17.65
C ARG A 155 6.76 12.68 18.47
N LYS A 156 6.17 11.60 17.97
CA LYS A 156 6.11 10.31 18.69
C LYS A 156 7.48 9.68 18.86
N ILE A 157 8.25 9.58 17.77
CA ILE A 157 9.59 8.98 17.79
C ILE A 157 10.52 9.81 18.68
N ALA A 158 10.53 11.15 18.52
CA ALA A 158 11.37 12.02 19.32
C ALA A 158 11.04 12.01 20.83
N ALA A 159 9.82 11.65 21.22
CA ALA A 159 9.38 11.67 22.61
C ALA A 159 9.69 10.37 23.37
N HIS A 160 9.64 9.21 22.71
CA HIS A 160 9.61 7.92 23.42
C HIS A 160 10.61 6.86 22.94
N GLY A 161 11.25 7.00 21.78
CA GLY A 161 11.86 5.84 21.11
C GLY A 161 10.74 4.85 20.80
N GLY A 162 10.34 4.71 19.54
CA GLY A 162 9.31 3.71 19.22
C GLY A 162 9.82 2.30 19.56
N ASP A 163 8.97 1.29 19.43
CA ASP A 163 9.44 -0.10 19.33
C ASP A 163 10.05 -0.31 17.93
N ILE A 164 10.99 0.56 17.58
CA ILE A 164 11.68 0.66 16.31
C ILE A 164 13.17 0.44 16.57
N ASP A 165 13.81 -0.24 15.62
CA ASP A 165 15.26 -0.45 15.63
C ASP A 165 16.03 0.88 15.73
N GLU A 166 17.14 0.86 16.47
CA GLU A 166 17.98 2.04 16.74
C GLU A 166 18.55 2.67 15.45
N GLU A 167 18.91 1.86 14.43
CA GLU A 167 19.41 2.37 13.16
C GLU A 167 18.30 3.09 12.36
N LEU A 168 17.10 2.51 12.38
CA LEU A 168 15.92 3.09 11.74
C LEU A 168 15.54 4.42 12.41
N GLU A 169 15.52 4.46 13.74
CA GLU A 169 15.23 5.67 14.51
C GLU A 169 16.25 6.77 14.21
N ALA A 170 17.54 6.46 14.26
CA ALA A 170 18.61 7.43 14.01
C ALA A 170 18.50 8.05 12.61
N ASP A 171 18.20 7.25 11.59
CA ASP A 171 18.03 7.73 10.23
C ASP A 171 16.78 8.58 10.05
N PHE A 172 15.69 8.18 10.69
CA PHE A 172 14.44 8.93 10.68
C PHE A 172 14.59 10.30 11.35
N LEU A 173 15.20 10.36 12.53
CA LEU A 173 15.45 11.62 13.25
C LEU A 173 16.38 12.55 12.45
N LYS A 174 17.42 11.99 11.82
CA LYS A 174 18.33 12.75 10.96
C LYS A 174 17.62 13.30 9.71
N TRP A 175 16.71 12.53 9.12
CA TRP A 175 15.87 13.01 8.02
C TRP A 175 14.93 14.12 8.49
N SER A 176 14.25 13.93 9.62
CA SER A 176 13.33 14.91 10.22
C SER A 176 14.00 16.26 10.49
N GLN A 177 15.19 16.24 11.10
CA GLN A 177 15.96 17.46 11.39
C GLN A 177 16.31 18.23 10.10
N ARG A 178 16.75 17.52 9.06
CA ARG A 178 17.07 18.12 7.76
C ARG A 178 15.82 18.66 7.07
N ARG A 179 14.69 17.94 7.16
CA ARG A 179 13.39 18.37 6.63
C ARG A 179 12.90 19.66 7.25
N GLY A 180 13.05 19.82 8.56
CA GLY A 180 12.62 21.03 9.27
C GLY A 180 13.53 22.25 9.06
N GLY A 181 14.69 22.08 8.43
CA GLY A 181 15.61 23.18 8.15
C GLY A 181 15.15 24.10 6.99
N PRO A 182 15.72 25.31 6.88
CA PRO A 182 15.38 26.26 5.81
C PRO A 182 15.70 25.71 4.41
N ASP A 183 16.64 24.77 4.32
CA ASP A 183 17.04 24.09 3.10
C ASP A 183 16.39 22.72 2.94
N GLY A 184 15.39 22.36 3.77
CA GLY A 184 14.83 21.02 3.78
C GLY A 184 14.40 20.53 2.40
N LEU A 185 13.71 21.37 1.62
CA LEU A 185 13.29 21.02 0.27
C LEU A 185 14.45 20.89 -0.73
N ARG A 186 15.63 21.44 -0.44
CA ARG A 186 16.82 21.44 -1.32
C ARG A 186 17.89 20.45 -0.89
N ASP A 187 17.83 19.94 0.34
CA ASP A 187 18.84 19.04 0.90
C ASP A 187 18.83 17.69 0.17
N LYS A 188 19.84 17.51 -0.70
CA LYS A 188 20.04 16.30 -1.50
C LYS A 188 20.25 15.02 -0.69
N THR A 189 20.68 15.15 0.55
CA THR A 189 20.91 13.97 1.41
C THR A 189 19.60 13.36 1.89
N GLN A 190 18.47 14.08 1.85
CA GLN A 190 17.19 13.51 2.24
C GLN A 190 16.85 12.26 1.44
N ALA A 191 17.06 12.27 0.12
CA ALA A 191 16.81 11.11 -0.72
C ALA A 191 17.66 9.89 -0.35
N SER A 192 18.87 10.09 0.20
CA SER A 192 19.66 8.97 0.75
C SER A 192 19.15 8.47 2.09
N LEU A 193 18.66 9.37 2.95
CA LEU A 193 18.11 8.99 4.25
C LEU A 193 16.79 8.22 4.07
N VAL A 194 15.89 8.68 3.20
CA VAL A 194 14.66 7.96 2.88
C VAL A 194 14.96 6.55 2.33
N ARG A 195 15.98 6.40 1.47
CA ARG A 195 16.41 5.06 0.99
C ARG A 195 16.96 4.17 2.10
N ARG A 196 17.63 4.73 3.12
CA ARG A 196 18.12 3.93 4.26
C ARG A 196 16.97 3.52 5.17
N ILE A 197 16.04 4.44 5.47
CA ILE A 197 14.78 4.16 6.20
C ILE A 197 14.01 3.00 5.53
N ILE A 198 13.75 3.09 4.22
CA ILE A 198 13.08 2.05 3.41
C ILE A 198 13.80 0.69 3.53
N ARG A 199 15.13 0.67 3.49
CA ARG A 199 15.91 -0.58 3.59
C ARG A 199 15.92 -1.16 5.00
N SER A 200 15.86 -0.31 6.02
CA SER A 200 15.72 -0.76 7.39
C SER A 200 14.35 -1.39 7.61
N LEU A 201 13.27 -0.77 7.11
CA LEU A 201 11.92 -1.36 7.19
C LEU A 201 11.84 -2.75 6.59
N TYR A 202 12.51 -2.99 5.45
CA TYR A 202 12.61 -4.34 4.85
C TYR A 202 13.15 -5.42 5.78
N ARG A 203 13.92 -5.06 6.82
CA ARG A 203 14.50 -5.99 7.80
C ARG A 203 13.68 -6.10 9.09
N ILE A 204 12.81 -5.15 9.37
CA ILE A 204 12.22 -4.93 10.71
C ILE A 204 10.71 -5.13 10.70
N ASP A 205 10.04 -4.73 9.61
CA ASP A 205 8.59 -4.90 9.46
C ASP A 205 8.34 -6.06 8.48
N ASP A 206 7.94 -7.21 9.03
CA ASP A 206 7.61 -8.41 8.25
C ASP A 206 6.45 -8.16 7.26
N TYR A 207 5.64 -7.12 7.47
CA TYR A 207 4.52 -6.70 6.63
C TYR A 207 4.91 -5.58 5.64
N TYR A 208 6.17 -5.15 5.61
CA TYR A 208 6.61 -4.08 4.70
C TYR A 208 6.88 -4.61 3.30
N VAL A 209 6.13 -4.10 2.32
CA VAL A 209 6.38 -4.39 0.91
C VAL A 209 7.73 -3.78 0.49
N PRO A 210 8.69 -4.56 -0.03
CA PRO A 210 10.02 -4.04 -0.29
C PRO A 210 10.03 -2.87 -1.28
N LEU A 211 10.67 -1.77 -0.85
CA LEU A 211 10.86 -0.53 -1.60
C LEU A 211 9.56 0.28 -1.84
N SER A 212 8.48 -0.01 -1.12
CA SER A 212 7.21 0.73 -1.21
C SER A 212 7.18 1.98 -0.32
N ASP A 213 6.06 2.70 -0.28
CA ASP A 213 5.87 3.85 0.62
C ASP A 213 6.09 3.46 2.10
N PRO A 214 7.08 4.04 2.80
CA PRO A 214 7.42 3.66 4.16
C PRO A 214 6.48 4.22 5.24
N LEU A 215 5.62 5.20 4.91
CA LEU A 215 4.90 5.97 5.94
C LEU A 215 3.96 5.11 6.79
N GLY A 216 3.16 4.23 6.16
CA GLY A 216 2.22 3.37 6.89
C GLY A 216 2.93 2.42 7.86
N SER A 217 4.01 1.76 7.42
CA SER A 217 4.84 0.92 8.29
C SER A 217 5.41 1.68 9.48
N LEU A 218 5.92 2.90 9.25
CA LEU A 218 6.47 3.71 10.34
C LEU A 218 5.40 4.16 11.34
N LEU A 219 4.20 4.51 10.87
CA LEU A 219 3.08 4.85 11.76
C LEU A 219 2.66 3.65 12.61
N ARG A 220 2.62 2.45 12.03
CA ARG A 220 2.34 1.20 12.75
C ARG A 220 3.40 0.88 13.80
N LEU A 221 4.67 0.85 13.42
CA LEU A 221 5.76 0.57 14.35
C LEU A 221 5.87 1.61 15.47
N ALA A 222 5.50 2.87 15.19
CA ALA A 222 5.44 3.92 16.22
C ALA A 222 4.16 3.86 17.09
N GLY A 223 3.24 2.92 16.82
CA GLY A 223 1.96 2.79 17.51
C GLY A 223 1.02 3.98 17.32
N LEU A 224 1.16 4.72 16.21
CA LEU A 224 0.30 5.86 15.86
C LEU A 224 -0.86 5.48 14.95
N GLU A 225 -0.71 4.38 14.23
CA GLU A 225 -1.73 3.79 13.39
C GLU A 225 -1.82 2.33 13.83
N GLN A 226 -2.93 1.96 14.44
CA GLN A 226 -3.27 0.55 14.48
C GLN A 226 -3.66 0.15 13.04
N LEU A 227 -3.63 -1.13 12.70
CA LEU A 227 -4.31 -1.60 11.48
C LEU A 227 -5.81 -1.29 11.63
N GLU A 228 -6.19 -0.05 11.36
CA GLU A 228 -7.58 0.33 11.22
C GLU A 228 -8.01 -0.21 9.87
N VAL A 229 -8.79 -1.28 9.92
CA VAL A 229 -9.44 -1.88 8.76
C VAL A 229 -10.55 -0.93 8.29
N GLU A 230 -10.21 0.26 7.80
CA GLU A 230 -11.20 1.16 7.20
C GLU A 230 -11.54 0.65 5.79
N GLY A 231 -12.81 0.38 5.50
CA GLY A 231 -13.25 -0.13 4.20
C GLY A 231 -13.86 -1.54 4.23
N ILE A 232 -13.99 -2.15 5.41
CA ILE A 232 -15.01 -3.18 5.61
C ILE A 232 -16.36 -2.47 5.36
N PRO A 233 -17.24 -2.95 4.46
CA PRO A 233 -18.65 -2.70 4.65
C PRO A 233 -18.94 -3.19 6.06
N ASP A 234 -19.40 -2.33 6.94
CA ASP A 234 -19.72 -2.76 8.28
C ASP A 234 -20.80 -3.85 8.20
N LEU A 235 -20.40 -5.12 8.23
CA LEU A 235 -21.30 -6.26 8.06
C LEU A 235 -22.21 -6.39 9.28
N SER A 236 -21.85 -5.76 10.40
CA SER A 236 -22.75 -5.54 11.54
C SER A 236 -23.90 -4.59 11.18
N LYS A 237 -23.70 -3.63 10.27
CA LYS A 237 -24.73 -2.73 9.72
C LYS A 237 -25.52 -3.31 8.54
N VAL A 238 -25.18 -4.52 8.08
CA VAL A 238 -26.06 -5.29 7.20
C VAL A 238 -27.09 -5.96 8.10
N ASP A 239 -28.25 -5.32 8.25
CA ASP A 239 -29.44 -5.92 8.87
C ASP A 239 -29.83 -7.18 8.07
N GLY A 240 -29.76 -8.35 8.71
CA GLY A 240 -30.11 -9.61 8.06
C GLY A 240 -29.65 -10.86 8.80
N THR A 241 -30.17 -12.01 8.38
CA THR A 241 -29.80 -13.33 8.89
C THR A 241 -28.36 -13.70 8.50
N PRO A 242 -27.71 -14.70 9.13
CA PRO A 242 -26.35 -15.15 8.78
C PRO A 242 -26.15 -15.39 7.27
N GLU A 243 -27.18 -15.85 6.57
CA GLU A 243 -27.18 -16.11 5.13
C GLU A 243 -27.04 -14.83 4.29
N VAL A 244 -27.65 -13.71 4.75
CA VAL A 244 -27.60 -12.42 4.05
C VAL A 244 -26.19 -11.83 4.14
N ARG A 245 -25.59 -11.87 5.33
CA ARG A 245 -24.21 -11.39 5.56
C ARG A 245 -23.21 -12.22 4.77
N HIS A 246 -23.38 -13.54 4.77
CA HIS A 246 -22.55 -14.45 4.01
C HIS A 246 -22.64 -14.24 2.48
N ARG A 247 -23.83 -13.92 1.96
CA ARG A 247 -24.01 -13.58 0.54
C ARG A 247 -23.21 -12.34 0.15
N VAL A 248 -23.18 -11.33 1.03
CA VAL A 248 -22.41 -10.10 0.83
C VAL A 248 -20.90 -10.42 0.88
N GLU A 249 -20.44 -11.14 1.90
CA GLU A 249 -19.04 -11.63 2.02
C GLU A 249 -18.57 -12.33 0.73
N LYS A 250 -19.38 -13.26 0.21
CA LYS A 250 -19.09 -14.01 -1.02
C LYS A 250 -18.96 -13.13 -2.25
N GLN A 251 -19.81 -12.10 -2.40
CA GLN A 251 -19.69 -11.14 -3.50
C GLN A 251 -18.38 -10.34 -3.42
N TYR A 252 -17.92 -10.00 -2.22
CA TYR A 252 -16.64 -9.31 -2.03
C TYR A 252 -15.44 -10.21 -2.36
N ARG A 253 -15.43 -11.48 -1.94
CA ARG A 253 -14.37 -12.45 -2.31
C ARG A 253 -14.22 -12.59 -3.83
N LEU A 254 -15.34 -12.64 -4.55
CA LEU A 254 -15.35 -12.73 -6.02
C LEU A 254 -14.76 -11.48 -6.72
N VAL A 255 -14.82 -10.31 -6.09
CA VAL A 255 -14.21 -9.08 -6.59
C VAL A 255 -12.70 -9.06 -6.31
N ALA A 256 -12.28 -9.50 -5.13
CA ALA A 256 -10.87 -9.58 -4.73
C ALA A 256 -10.04 -10.55 -5.60
N GLN A 257 -10.66 -11.60 -6.15
CA GLN A 257 -10.01 -12.62 -6.98
C GLN A 257 -9.71 -12.19 -8.44
N ARG A 258 -10.00 -10.94 -8.84
CA ARG A 258 -9.86 -10.48 -10.22
C ARG A 258 -8.55 -9.72 -10.45
N GLY A 259 -7.74 -10.17 -11.41
CA GLY A 259 -6.59 -9.40 -11.94
C GLY A 259 -5.22 -10.08 -11.77
N ALA A 260 -4.15 -9.33 -12.05
CA ALA A 260 -2.76 -9.84 -11.98
C ALA A 260 -2.22 -9.98 -10.55
N ALA A 261 -2.66 -9.13 -9.62
CA ALA A 261 -2.31 -9.19 -8.20
C ALA A 261 -2.84 -10.49 -7.54
N ALA A 262 -4.11 -10.83 -7.80
CA ALA A 262 -4.72 -12.09 -7.35
C ALA A 262 -3.94 -13.34 -7.82
N ARG A 263 -3.37 -13.33 -9.03
CA ARG A 263 -2.51 -14.42 -9.53
C ARG A 263 -1.18 -14.50 -8.80
N SER A 264 -0.61 -13.35 -8.42
CA SER A 264 0.64 -13.31 -7.65
C SER A 264 0.42 -13.80 -6.22
N PHE A 265 -0.63 -13.35 -5.55
CA PHE A 265 -1.07 -13.83 -4.24
C PHE A 265 -1.26 -15.35 -4.25
N ALA A 266 -2.06 -15.87 -5.18
CA ALA A 266 -2.35 -17.29 -5.25
C ALA A 266 -1.08 -18.13 -5.38
N LYS A 267 -0.13 -17.69 -6.22
CA LYS A 267 1.16 -18.38 -6.37
C LYS A 267 1.97 -18.39 -5.07
N LYS A 268 2.00 -17.28 -4.31
CA LYS A 268 2.74 -17.20 -3.04
C LYS A 268 2.14 -18.13 -1.98
N VAL A 269 0.81 -18.11 -1.83
CA VAL A 269 0.09 -18.98 -0.89
C VAL A 269 0.35 -20.44 -1.22
N LEU A 270 0.12 -20.85 -2.47
CA LEU A 270 0.36 -22.24 -2.87
C LEU A 270 1.81 -22.68 -2.65
N LEU A 271 2.79 -21.79 -2.88
CA LEU A 271 4.18 -22.10 -2.61
C LEU A 271 4.47 -22.29 -1.11
N ALA A 272 3.91 -21.42 -0.26
CA ALA A 272 4.13 -21.47 1.19
C ALA A 272 3.56 -22.73 1.83
N TYR A 273 2.36 -23.14 1.39
CA TYR A 273 1.70 -24.40 1.80
C TYR A 273 2.25 -25.63 1.05
N ASN A 274 3.29 -25.47 0.23
CA ASN A 274 3.83 -26.52 -0.61
C ASN A 274 2.75 -27.26 -1.44
N GLY A 275 1.72 -26.55 -1.91
CA GLY A 275 0.62 -27.09 -2.70
C GLY A 275 -0.25 -28.11 -1.97
N VAL A 276 -0.27 -28.09 -0.64
CA VAL A 276 -1.10 -28.94 0.22
C VAL A 276 -2.36 -28.20 0.66
N CYS A 277 -3.51 -28.87 0.68
CA CYS A 277 -4.72 -28.35 1.30
C CYS A 277 -4.57 -28.28 2.82
N VAL A 278 -4.81 -27.11 3.43
CA VAL A 278 -4.68 -26.93 4.88
C VAL A 278 -5.66 -27.81 5.67
N ILE A 279 -6.83 -28.13 5.10
CA ILE A 279 -7.85 -28.95 5.77
C ILE A 279 -7.56 -30.44 5.63
N CYS A 280 -7.43 -30.96 4.41
CA CYS A 280 -7.33 -32.41 4.19
C CYS A 280 -5.91 -32.95 4.00
N GLY A 281 -4.89 -32.10 3.84
CA GLY A 281 -3.51 -32.55 3.64
C GLY A 281 -3.19 -33.07 2.24
N GLU A 282 -4.16 -33.05 1.31
CA GLU A 282 -3.93 -33.53 -0.07
C GLU A 282 -3.01 -32.58 -0.84
N TYR A 283 -2.03 -33.15 -1.53
CA TYR A 283 -1.12 -32.43 -2.43
C TYR A 283 -1.62 -32.53 -3.86
N LEU A 284 -2.09 -31.41 -4.43
CA LEU A 284 -2.62 -31.37 -5.80
C LEU A 284 -2.06 -30.16 -6.57
N ALA A 285 -0.75 -29.91 -6.51
CA ALA A 285 -0.11 -28.70 -7.02
C ALA A 285 -0.15 -28.49 -8.56
N GLY A 286 -0.73 -29.42 -9.33
CA GLY A 286 -0.77 -29.36 -10.79
C GLY A 286 0.59 -29.65 -11.45
N GLY A 287 0.69 -29.46 -12.77
CA GLY A 287 1.89 -29.75 -13.56
C GLY A 287 1.79 -29.22 -14.99
N PRO A 288 2.75 -29.53 -15.88
CA PRO A 288 2.69 -29.10 -17.28
C PRO A 288 1.37 -29.53 -17.95
N GLY A 289 0.52 -28.56 -18.31
CA GLY A 289 -0.79 -28.80 -18.92
C GLY A 289 -1.92 -29.19 -17.95
N VAL A 290 -1.65 -29.28 -16.64
CA VAL A 290 -2.63 -29.67 -15.61
C VAL A 290 -2.73 -28.57 -14.56
N SER A 291 -3.92 -28.00 -14.41
CA SER A 291 -4.20 -27.00 -13.38
C SER A 291 -4.07 -27.60 -11.97
N SER A 292 -3.60 -26.80 -11.01
CA SER A 292 -3.63 -27.16 -9.60
C SER A 292 -5.06 -27.49 -9.14
N GLY A 293 -5.20 -28.56 -8.37
CA GLY A 293 -6.42 -28.88 -7.64
C GLY A 293 -6.54 -28.10 -6.32
N ILE A 294 -5.46 -27.42 -5.91
CA ILE A 294 -5.42 -26.50 -4.77
C ILE A 294 -5.50 -25.06 -5.27
N GLU A 295 -6.34 -24.29 -4.60
CA GLU A 295 -6.58 -22.88 -4.84
C GLU A 295 -6.20 -22.08 -3.60
N ALA A 296 -5.84 -20.81 -3.78
CA ALA A 296 -5.63 -19.90 -2.67
C ALA A 296 -6.94 -19.19 -2.37
N ALA A 297 -7.41 -19.30 -1.13
CA ALA A 297 -8.52 -18.56 -0.59
C ALA A 297 -8.02 -17.46 0.33
N HIS A 298 -8.53 -16.25 0.20
CA HIS A 298 -8.31 -15.21 1.20
C HIS A 298 -9.09 -15.56 2.48
N ILE A 299 -8.48 -15.37 3.64
CA ILE A 299 -9.18 -15.39 4.93
C ILE A 299 -10.11 -14.18 4.95
N LEU A 300 -9.58 -12.99 4.64
CA LEU A 300 -10.34 -11.75 4.54
C LEU A 300 -10.20 -11.10 3.15
N PRO A 301 -11.31 -10.62 2.54
CA PRO A 301 -11.34 -10.18 1.14
C PRO A 301 -10.70 -8.80 0.87
N TRP A 302 -9.94 -8.25 1.81
CA TRP A 302 -9.49 -6.84 1.84
C TRP A 302 -8.25 -6.55 0.97
N SER A 303 -8.21 -7.06 -0.26
CA SER A 303 -7.10 -6.88 -1.21
C SER A 303 -6.83 -5.41 -1.61
N LYS A 304 -7.74 -4.48 -1.31
CA LYS A 304 -7.54 -3.03 -1.54
C LYS A 304 -6.62 -2.35 -0.51
N PHE A 305 -6.27 -3.02 0.58
CA PHE A 305 -5.41 -2.49 1.65
C PHE A 305 -4.06 -3.22 1.76
N ASP A 306 -3.56 -3.72 0.62
CA ASP A 306 -2.26 -4.39 0.51
C ASP A 306 -2.14 -5.74 1.27
N LEU A 307 -3.27 -6.37 1.60
CA LEU A 307 -3.35 -7.67 2.32
C LEU A 307 -3.22 -8.91 1.42
N ASP A 308 -2.57 -8.79 0.25
CA ASP A 308 -2.22 -9.91 -0.64
C ASP A 308 -0.94 -10.64 -0.14
N GLU A 309 -0.99 -11.01 1.14
CA GLU A 309 0.06 -11.67 1.90
C GLU A 309 -0.29 -13.12 2.24
N VAL A 310 0.71 -13.99 2.36
CA VAL A 310 0.50 -15.42 2.60
C VAL A 310 -0.30 -15.69 3.89
N ARG A 311 -0.10 -14.87 4.92
CA ARG A 311 -0.78 -15.00 6.21
C ARG A 311 -2.29 -14.69 6.16
N ASN A 312 -2.75 -13.99 5.12
CA ASN A 312 -4.17 -13.80 4.80
C ASN A 312 -4.68 -14.85 3.80
N GLY A 313 -3.92 -15.92 3.56
CA GLY A 313 -4.21 -16.95 2.58
C GLY A 313 -4.28 -18.35 3.17
N LEU A 314 -5.25 -19.12 2.71
CA LEU A 314 -5.36 -20.56 2.93
C LEU A 314 -5.20 -21.28 1.59
N ALA A 315 -4.40 -22.33 1.57
CA ALA A 315 -4.37 -23.25 0.44
C ALA A 315 -5.47 -24.31 0.63
N LEU A 316 -6.46 -24.35 -0.27
CA LEU A 316 -7.63 -25.22 -0.15
C LEU A 316 -7.87 -26.00 -1.44
N CYS A 317 -8.20 -27.30 -1.32
CA CYS A 317 -8.75 -28.02 -2.46
C CYS A 317 -10.15 -27.49 -2.81
N LYS A 318 -10.63 -27.73 -4.03
CA LYS A 318 -11.92 -27.17 -4.49
C LYS A 318 -13.12 -27.45 -3.58
N GLN A 319 -13.18 -28.62 -2.94
CA GLN A 319 -14.27 -28.98 -2.04
C GLN A 319 -14.20 -28.18 -0.73
N HIS A 320 -13.02 -28.12 -0.12
CA HIS A 320 -12.80 -27.35 1.12
C HIS A 320 -12.88 -25.86 0.87
N HIS A 321 -12.44 -25.39 -0.29
CA HIS A 321 -12.61 -24.01 -0.71
C HIS A 321 -14.09 -23.65 -0.78
N TRP A 322 -14.91 -24.47 -1.46
CA TRP A 322 -16.36 -24.28 -1.48
C TRP A 322 -16.97 -24.30 -0.08
N ALA A 323 -16.60 -25.26 0.78
CA ALA A 323 -17.16 -25.38 2.12
C ALA A 323 -16.79 -24.18 3.02
N PHE A 324 -15.55 -23.69 2.91
CA PHE A 324 -15.07 -22.49 3.59
C PHE A 324 -15.78 -21.23 3.08
N ASP A 325 -15.85 -21.05 1.76
CA ASP A 325 -16.52 -19.92 1.11
C ASP A 325 -18.04 -19.95 1.23
N SER A 326 -18.63 -21.10 1.59
CA SER A 326 -20.07 -21.27 1.83
C SER A 326 -20.43 -21.22 3.33
N GLY A 327 -19.46 -20.94 4.21
CA GLY A 327 -19.69 -20.85 5.65
C GLY A 327 -20.07 -22.18 6.31
N LEU A 328 -19.76 -23.32 5.71
CA LEU A 328 -19.98 -24.66 6.29
C LEU A 328 -18.80 -25.10 7.15
N LEU A 329 -17.59 -24.64 6.82
CA LEU A 329 -16.36 -24.86 7.58
C LEU A 329 -15.69 -23.53 7.91
N SER A 330 -15.04 -23.49 9.06
CA SER A 330 -14.18 -22.41 9.50
C SER A 330 -12.82 -22.96 9.91
N VAL A 331 -11.77 -22.19 9.64
CA VAL A 331 -10.43 -22.44 10.18
C VAL A 331 -10.23 -21.45 11.32
N LEU A 332 -9.83 -21.94 12.49
CA LEU A 332 -9.67 -21.14 13.71
C LEU A 332 -8.28 -21.40 14.29
N PHE A 333 -7.87 -20.51 15.19
CA PHE A 333 -6.74 -20.72 16.07
C PHE A 333 -7.25 -20.82 17.50
N ASP A 334 -6.91 -21.91 18.18
CA ASP A 334 -7.13 -22.09 19.60
C ASP A 334 -5.98 -21.40 20.35
N PHE A 335 -6.30 -20.36 21.11
CA PHE A 335 -5.29 -19.58 21.84
C PHE A 335 -4.83 -20.26 23.13
N ASP A 336 -5.62 -21.16 23.69
CA ASP A 336 -5.28 -21.88 24.92
C ASP A 336 -4.34 -23.05 24.60
N GLU A 337 -4.62 -23.77 23.52
CA GLU A 337 -3.84 -24.94 23.07
C GLU A 337 -2.79 -24.58 21.98
N GLU A 338 -2.73 -23.32 21.57
CA GLU A 338 -1.82 -22.76 20.55
C GLU A 338 -1.80 -23.53 19.20
N LEU A 339 -2.96 -24.01 18.75
CA LEU A 339 -3.09 -24.85 17.56
C LEU A 339 -4.18 -24.37 16.60
N TYR A 340 -4.08 -24.79 15.34
CA TYR A 340 -5.10 -24.49 14.33
C TYR A 340 -6.14 -25.62 14.30
N VAL A 341 -7.42 -25.27 14.19
CA VAL A 341 -8.51 -26.24 14.08
C VAL A 341 -9.43 -25.92 12.91
N VAL A 342 -10.05 -26.96 12.39
CA VAL A 342 -11.24 -26.85 11.56
C VAL A 342 -12.46 -27.00 12.45
N ALA A 343 -13.39 -26.06 12.36
CA ALA A 343 -14.66 -26.06 13.07
C ALA A 343 -15.84 -26.00 12.09
N VAL A 344 -17.03 -26.33 12.59
CA VAL A 344 -18.27 -26.06 11.85
C VAL A 344 -18.44 -24.56 11.66
N GLY A 345 -18.83 -24.16 10.45
CA GLY A 345 -19.07 -22.76 10.10
C GLY A 345 -20.48 -22.27 10.48
N PRO A 346 -20.74 -20.96 10.36
CA PRO A 346 -21.99 -20.33 10.78
C PRO A 346 -23.26 -20.79 10.04
N LEU A 347 -23.12 -21.39 8.84
CA LEU A 347 -24.25 -21.87 8.05
C LEU A 347 -24.46 -23.39 8.16
N PHE A 348 -23.67 -24.06 9.01
CA PHE A 348 -23.94 -25.44 9.39
C PHE A 348 -25.16 -25.51 10.31
N SER A 349 -26.16 -26.30 9.94
CA SER A 349 -27.40 -26.47 10.70
C SER A 349 -28.02 -27.86 10.46
N ASP A 350 -28.92 -28.25 11.36
CA ASP A 350 -29.64 -29.53 11.29
C ASP A 350 -30.56 -29.64 10.05
N ASP A 351 -30.89 -28.51 9.41
CA ASP A 351 -31.73 -28.43 8.21
C ASP A 351 -30.99 -28.86 6.93
N LEU A 352 -29.66 -29.04 6.98
CA LEU A 352 -28.86 -29.50 5.83
C LEU A 352 -29.10 -30.99 5.52
N ASP A 353 -28.88 -31.41 4.27
CA ASP A 353 -28.89 -32.84 3.90
C ASP A 353 -27.89 -33.62 4.76
N ALA A 354 -28.31 -34.75 5.32
CA ALA A 354 -27.52 -35.55 6.26
C ALA A 354 -26.14 -35.96 5.70
N ARG A 355 -26.01 -36.16 4.38
CA ARG A 355 -24.70 -36.48 3.76
C ARG A 355 -23.77 -35.28 3.73
N ILE A 356 -24.31 -34.07 3.60
CA ILE A 356 -23.53 -32.83 3.71
C ILE A 356 -23.06 -32.67 5.15
N GLN A 357 -23.95 -32.93 6.12
CA GLN A 357 -23.60 -32.85 7.54
C GLN A 357 -22.47 -33.81 7.89
N GLU A 358 -22.62 -35.08 7.53
CA GLU A 358 -21.59 -36.11 7.75
C GLU A 358 -20.26 -35.73 7.08
N TRP A 359 -20.32 -35.19 5.85
CA TRP A 359 -19.13 -34.75 5.13
C TRP A 359 -18.42 -33.58 5.83
N VAL A 360 -19.15 -32.59 6.35
CA VAL A 360 -18.58 -31.46 7.09
C VAL A 360 -17.94 -31.93 8.39
N LEU A 361 -18.67 -32.72 9.19
CA LEU A 361 -18.21 -33.19 10.50
C LEU A 361 -16.95 -34.05 10.42
N ARG A 362 -16.73 -34.76 9.31
CA ARG A 362 -15.50 -35.55 9.07
C ARG A 362 -14.22 -34.72 9.11
N TRP A 363 -14.30 -33.44 8.78
CA TRP A 363 -13.13 -32.56 8.67
C TRP A 363 -12.91 -31.69 9.91
N VAL A 364 -13.81 -31.73 10.89
CA VAL A 364 -13.70 -30.97 12.13
C VAL A 364 -12.64 -31.60 13.03
N GLY A 365 -11.74 -30.79 13.57
CA GLY A 365 -10.65 -31.24 14.43
C GLY A 365 -9.37 -30.42 14.25
N GLU A 366 -8.29 -30.88 14.89
CA GLU A 366 -6.96 -30.26 14.77
C GLU A 366 -6.45 -30.30 13.33
N ILE A 367 -5.83 -29.20 12.89
CA ILE A 367 -5.08 -29.12 11.65
C ILE A 367 -3.64 -29.57 11.93
N PRO A 368 -3.19 -30.69 11.35
CA PRO A 368 -1.80 -31.13 11.50
C PRO A 368 -0.82 -30.07 11.01
N ARG A 369 0.29 -29.91 11.74
CA ARG A 369 1.36 -28.97 11.37
C ARG A 369 1.89 -29.18 9.95
N SER A 370 1.85 -30.40 9.43
CA SER A 370 2.25 -30.72 8.05
C SER A 370 1.35 -30.11 6.98
N HIS A 371 0.15 -29.64 7.34
CA HIS A 371 -0.78 -28.98 6.43
C HIS A 371 -0.61 -27.45 6.44
N LEU A 372 0.12 -26.91 7.42
CA LEU A 372 0.41 -25.49 7.53
C LEU A 372 1.61 -25.12 6.62
N PRO A 373 1.85 -23.81 6.40
CA PRO A 373 3.00 -23.36 5.64
C PRO A 373 4.32 -23.92 6.16
N VAL A 374 5.30 -24.08 5.27
CA VAL A 374 6.62 -24.62 5.67
C VAL A 374 7.32 -23.72 6.71
N ARG A 375 7.05 -22.41 6.66
CA ARG A 375 7.63 -21.41 7.56
C ARG A 375 6.56 -20.91 8.51
N SER A 376 6.87 -20.84 9.80
CA SER A 376 5.95 -20.32 10.83
C SER A 376 5.54 -18.87 10.60
N VAL A 377 6.43 -18.04 10.05
CA VAL A 377 6.12 -16.65 9.68
C VAL A 377 5.04 -16.52 8.60
N ASP A 378 4.79 -17.59 7.84
CA ASP A 378 3.79 -17.61 6.77
C ASP A 378 2.45 -18.20 7.26
N TYR A 379 2.34 -18.63 8.52
CA TYR A 379 1.12 -19.24 9.06
C TYR A 379 -0.08 -18.30 8.96
N PRO A 380 -1.31 -18.85 8.80
CA PRO A 380 -2.54 -18.05 8.83
C PRO A 380 -2.55 -17.15 10.06
N ASP A 381 -2.83 -15.86 9.89
CA ASP A 381 -2.84 -14.97 11.06
C ASP A 381 -4.05 -15.25 11.97
N PRO A 382 -3.83 -15.60 13.26
CA PRO A 382 -4.92 -15.88 14.20
C PRO A 382 -5.93 -14.73 14.34
N VAL A 383 -5.47 -13.47 14.25
CA VAL A 383 -6.33 -12.28 14.35
C VAL A 383 -7.23 -12.18 13.13
N LEU A 384 -6.71 -12.52 11.94
CA LEU A 384 -7.52 -12.51 10.72
C LEU A 384 -8.58 -13.61 10.72
N LEU A 385 -8.24 -14.80 11.23
CA LEU A 385 -9.19 -15.90 11.41
C LEU A 385 -10.31 -15.54 12.40
N LEU A 386 -9.94 -14.95 13.54
CA LEU A 386 -10.92 -14.47 14.53
C LEU A 386 -11.83 -13.40 13.93
N LYS A 387 -11.25 -12.44 13.20
CA LYS A 387 -12.02 -11.35 12.59
C LYS A 387 -13.01 -11.84 11.54
N LEU A 388 -12.65 -12.87 10.77
CA LEU A 388 -13.57 -13.53 9.84
C LEU A 388 -14.78 -14.14 10.56
N GLU A 389 -14.56 -14.77 11.72
CA GLU A 389 -15.65 -15.33 12.52
C GLU A 389 -16.55 -14.26 13.14
N GLU A 390 -15.99 -13.16 13.65
CA GLU A 390 -16.77 -12.02 14.12
C GLU A 390 -17.69 -11.48 13.03
N ILE A 391 -17.17 -11.35 11.81
CA ILE A 391 -17.94 -10.91 10.63
C ILE A 391 -19.08 -11.88 10.32
N ARG A 392 -18.79 -13.19 10.37
CA ARG A 392 -19.75 -14.25 10.08
C ARG A 392 -20.85 -14.36 11.13
N ARG A 393 -20.53 -14.06 12.40
CA ARG A 393 -21.43 -14.15 13.56
C ARG A 393 -22.13 -12.82 13.89
N GLY A 394 -21.59 -11.70 13.40
CA GLY A 394 -22.23 -10.39 13.40
C GLY A 394 -22.16 -9.60 14.70
N TRP A 395 -20.95 -9.21 15.10
CA TRP A 395 -20.68 -8.36 16.26
C TRP A 395 -20.05 -7.03 15.87
#